data_AF-A0A1V1THQ1-F1
#
_entry.id   AF-A0A1V1THQ1-F1
#
_cell.length_a   1.000
_cell.length_b   1.000
_cell.length_c   1.000
_cell.angle_alpha   90.00
_cell.angle_beta   90.00
_cell.angle_gamma   90.00
#
_symmetry.space_group_name_H-M   'P 1'
#
loop_
_entity.id
_entity.type
_entity.pdbx_description
1 polymer ?
#
loop_
_entity_poly.entity_id
_entity_poly.type
_entity_poly.pdbx_seq_one_letter_code
_entity_poly.pdbx_strand_id
1 'polypeptide(L)'
;MNTNVVSDEHLANGTLKIPDSSIIPHLLLFLVQILALASPPYRGLRIGFIFIITILAVYCNLHRHFTNNFDLAQPASLAWSFYLPTIAKLCVSEGKNTESRFWRIDRQPAEAVGYAAFGAKKTWWALVLMFNQRGIRWSHQVKNIPQQPIDWAPSFGSFDNLRRIRLFWGSFWHQQLRYLFTSYSNAIANFMHIPRGSNRSSYTTLYIAFFISGTFHALGLLYLPRPANIGDWECCSGLFKFFILQAVAITFEDFMIWCGRHVIGSRLQRFARPLGYVWVFFFMWWSLQLVGDSVLKLRIGEGAFSPFPLMRPFVRAYISIPPV
;
A
#
# COMPACT_ATOMS: atom_id res chain seq x y z
N MET A 1 44.50 5.75 -11.63
CA MET A 1 43.54 4.76 -11.11
C MET A 1 42.41 4.66 -12.13
N ASN A 2 42.42 3.61 -12.96
CA ASN A 2 41.38 3.39 -13.97
C ASN A 2 40.09 2.93 -13.28
N THR A 3 39.11 3.82 -13.23
CA THR A 3 37.71 3.44 -12.96
C THR A 3 37.12 2.84 -14.22
N ASN A 4 37.36 1.54 -14.44
CA ASN A 4 36.56 0.76 -15.37
C ASN A 4 35.15 0.65 -14.80
N VAL A 5 34.29 1.60 -15.15
CA VAL A 5 32.85 1.44 -15.03
C VAL A 5 32.47 0.41 -16.10
N VAL A 6 32.54 -0.87 -15.73
CA VAL A 6 31.90 -1.94 -16.51
C VAL A 6 30.42 -1.55 -16.56
N SER A 7 29.89 -1.31 -17.76
CA SER A 7 28.46 -1.09 -17.93
C SER A 7 27.72 -2.34 -17.42
N ASP A 8 26.77 -2.15 -16.51
CA ASP A 8 25.99 -3.22 -15.88
C ASP A 8 25.26 -4.14 -16.90
N GLU A 9 25.19 -3.73 -18.17
CA GLU A 9 24.63 -4.49 -19.30
C GLU A 9 25.35 -5.83 -19.59
N HIS A 10 26.61 -6.00 -19.14
CA HIS A 10 27.38 -7.23 -19.36
C HIS A 10 27.34 -8.23 -18.19
N LEU A 11 26.60 -7.94 -17.11
CA LEU A 11 26.48 -8.85 -15.97
C LEU A 11 25.46 -9.97 -16.26
N ALA A 12 25.85 -11.22 -16.01
CA ALA A 12 24.97 -12.38 -16.13
C ALA A 12 23.71 -12.20 -15.28
N ASN A 13 22.57 -12.72 -15.74
CA ASN A 13 21.28 -12.49 -15.09
C ASN A 13 21.18 -12.99 -13.64
N GLY A 14 22.12 -13.84 -13.20
CA GLY A 14 22.18 -14.37 -11.83
C GLY A 14 22.93 -13.47 -10.84
N THR A 15 23.64 -12.43 -11.30
CA THR A 15 24.40 -11.54 -10.42
C THR A 15 23.48 -10.51 -9.78
N LEU A 16 23.32 -10.57 -8.46
CA LEU A 16 22.54 -9.59 -7.72
C LEU A 16 23.31 -8.26 -7.55
N LYS A 17 22.59 -7.15 -7.41
CA LYS A 17 23.21 -5.86 -7.03
C LYS A 17 24.02 -6.01 -5.74
N ILE A 18 25.18 -5.36 -5.67
CA ILE A 18 26.03 -5.37 -4.47
C ILE A 18 25.41 -4.42 -3.43
N PRO A 19 25.13 -4.86 -2.19
CA PRO A 19 24.66 -3.98 -1.13
C PRO A 19 25.60 -2.79 -0.91
N ASP A 20 25.05 -1.58 -0.93
CA ASP A 20 25.80 -0.32 -0.90
C ASP A 20 25.37 0.61 0.25
N SER A 21 24.48 0.14 1.12
CA SER A 21 23.87 0.93 2.17
C SER A 21 23.72 0.15 3.48
N SER A 22 23.32 0.85 4.55
CA SER A 22 23.20 0.29 5.90
C SER A 22 21.75 0.00 6.28
N ILE A 23 21.55 -1.03 7.10
CA ILE A 23 20.24 -1.31 7.73
C ILE A 23 19.86 -0.26 8.79
N ILE A 24 20.84 0.47 9.35
CA ILE A 24 20.62 1.35 10.53
C ILE A 24 19.53 2.41 10.30
N PRO A 25 19.51 3.18 9.18
CA PRO A 25 18.46 4.16 8.92
C PRO A 25 17.05 3.56 8.86
N HIS A 26 16.93 2.29 8.43
CA HIS A 26 15.67 1.57 8.38
C HIS A 26 15.16 1.24 9.78
N LEU A 27 16.05 0.76 10.67
CA LEU A 27 15.71 0.51 12.08
C LEU A 27 15.34 1.81 12.80
N LEU A 28 16.09 2.89 12.54
CA LEU A 28 15.78 4.22 13.06
C LEU A 28 14.41 4.71 12.59
N LEU A 29 14.04 4.48 11.33
CA LEU A 29 12.74 4.85 10.80
C LEU A 29 11.59 4.18 11.56
N PHE A 30 11.72 2.92 11.97
CA PHE A 30 10.73 2.27 12.83
C PHE A 30 10.74 2.84 14.26
N LEU A 31 11.92 3.03 14.85
CA LEU A 31 12.05 3.56 16.21
C LEU A 31 11.47 4.98 16.35
N VAL A 32 11.79 5.87 15.41
CA VAL A 32 11.35 7.27 15.44
C VAL A 32 9.83 7.38 15.35
N GLN A 33 9.14 6.49 14.64
CA GLN A 33 7.68 6.48 14.61
C GLN A 33 7.06 6.19 15.99
N ILE A 34 7.63 5.24 16.72
CA ILE A 34 7.20 4.88 18.09
C ILE A 34 7.47 6.06 19.02
N LEU A 35 8.67 6.64 18.96
CA LEU A 35 9.05 7.81 19.76
C LEU A 35 8.15 9.00 19.45
N ALA A 36 7.84 9.24 18.17
CA ALA A 36 6.94 10.29 17.75
C ALA A 36 5.58 10.08 18.40
N LEU A 37 4.94 8.91 18.26
CA LEU A 37 3.63 8.64 18.85
C LEU A 37 3.64 8.67 20.39
N ALA A 38 4.74 8.26 21.02
CA ALA A 38 4.89 8.26 22.47
C ALA A 38 5.28 9.63 23.08
N SER A 39 5.68 10.59 22.24
CA SER A 39 6.09 11.93 22.68
C SER A 39 4.93 12.74 23.29
N PRO A 40 5.22 13.83 24.01
CA PRO A 40 4.20 14.81 24.39
C PRO A 40 3.46 15.37 23.16
N PRO A 41 2.17 15.76 23.30
CA PRO A 41 1.33 16.26 22.21
C PRO A 41 1.62 17.71 21.79
N TYR A 42 2.87 18.17 21.94
CA TYR A 42 3.26 19.53 21.56
C TYR A 42 3.39 19.68 20.05
N ARG A 43 2.68 20.64 19.46
CA ARG A 43 2.61 20.83 17.99
C ARG A 43 3.98 20.97 17.33
N GLY A 44 4.89 21.77 17.89
CA GLY A 44 6.23 21.96 17.35
C GLY A 44 7.05 20.66 17.33
N LEU A 45 6.97 19.88 18.41
CA LEU A 45 7.63 18.58 18.50
C LEU A 45 7.07 17.58 17.47
N ARG A 46 5.74 17.55 17.29
CA ARG A 46 5.07 16.70 16.29
C ARG A 46 5.50 17.04 14.87
N ILE A 47 5.59 18.34 14.56
CA ILE A 47 6.11 18.82 13.26
C ILE A 47 7.56 18.37 13.07
N GLY A 48 8.41 18.52 14.09
CA GLY A 48 9.78 18.02 14.07
C GLY A 48 9.87 16.51 13.76
N PHE A 49 9.07 15.69 14.44
CA PHE A 49 9.00 14.25 14.17
C PHE A 49 8.51 13.93 12.75
N ILE A 50 7.51 14.65 12.24
CA ILE A 50 7.04 14.48 10.85
C ILE A 50 8.19 14.74 9.87
N PHE A 51 8.97 15.81 10.06
CA PHE A 51 10.14 16.08 9.23
C PHE A 51 11.19 14.97 9.34
N ILE A 52 11.53 14.53 10.55
CA ILE A 52 12.53 13.47 10.75
C ILE A 52 12.09 12.16 10.08
N ILE A 53 10.84 11.74 10.27
CA ILE A 53 10.29 10.53 9.63
C ILE A 53 10.33 10.67 8.11
N THR A 54 9.96 11.84 7.58
CA THR A 54 9.95 12.09 6.14
C THR A 54 11.36 12.04 5.56
N ILE A 55 12.33 12.71 6.20
CA ILE A 55 13.74 12.72 5.77
C ILE A 55 14.32 11.31 5.81
N LEU A 56 14.10 10.56 6.89
CA LEU A 56 14.55 9.17 7.00
C LEU A 56 13.89 8.27 5.95
N ALA A 57 12.59 8.42 5.69
CA ALA A 57 11.90 7.66 4.66
C ALA A 57 12.46 7.96 3.26
N VAL A 58 12.71 9.22 2.93
CA VAL A 58 13.35 9.62 1.66
C VAL A 58 14.75 9.02 1.58
N TYR A 59 15.56 9.16 2.63
CA TYR A 59 16.90 8.57 2.69
C TYR A 59 16.87 7.06 2.45
N CYS A 60 15.99 6.33 3.14
CA CYS A 60 15.87 4.88 2.99
C CYS A 60 15.43 4.49 1.57
N ASN A 61 14.63 5.29 0.86
CA ASN A 61 14.24 4.99 -0.53
C ASN A 61 15.37 5.26 -1.52
N LEU A 62 16.22 6.25 -1.23
CA LEU A 62 17.43 6.55 -2.01
C LEU A 62 18.55 5.53 -1.74
N HIS A 63 18.68 5.05 -0.51
CA HIS A 63 19.69 4.10 -0.04
C HIS A 63 19.05 2.79 0.44
N ARG A 64 18.32 2.14 -0.46
CA ARG A 64 17.44 1.01 -0.16
C ARG A 64 18.13 -0.36 -0.18
N HIS A 65 19.29 -0.47 -0.83
CA HIS A 65 19.94 -1.75 -1.12
C HIS A 65 21.00 -2.10 -0.07
N PHE A 66 20.55 -2.48 1.12
CA PHE A 66 21.46 -2.76 2.26
C PHE A 66 21.74 -4.25 2.46
N THR A 67 21.06 -5.14 1.73
CA THR A 67 21.22 -6.60 1.86
C THR A 67 20.75 -7.35 0.62
N ASN A 68 21.35 -8.52 0.38
CA ASN A 68 20.84 -9.52 -0.57
C ASN A 68 20.05 -10.65 0.12
N ASN A 69 19.78 -10.54 1.43
CA ASN A 69 18.92 -11.46 2.14
C ASN A 69 17.45 -11.00 2.02
N PHE A 70 16.61 -11.82 1.36
CA PHE A 70 15.19 -11.54 1.16
C PHE A 70 14.43 -11.31 2.47
N ASP A 71 14.64 -12.15 3.48
CA ASP A 71 13.95 -12.06 4.77
C ASP A 71 14.30 -10.77 5.50
N LEU A 72 15.55 -10.31 5.37
CA LEU A 72 16.02 -9.08 6.00
C LEU A 72 15.54 -7.83 5.24
N ALA A 73 15.38 -7.91 3.92
CA ALA A 73 14.86 -6.83 3.08
C ALA A 73 13.33 -6.65 3.21
N GLN A 74 12.60 -7.73 3.48
CA GLN A 74 11.13 -7.74 3.45
C GLN A 74 10.46 -6.74 4.42
N PRO A 75 10.92 -6.52 5.66
CA PRO A 75 10.35 -5.49 6.51
C PRO A 75 10.53 -4.08 5.95
N ALA A 76 11.66 -3.80 5.29
CA ALA A 76 11.93 -2.50 4.67
C ALA A 76 11.04 -2.24 3.45
N SER A 77 10.76 -3.27 2.64
CA SER A 77 9.85 -3.19 1.49
C SER A 77 8.41 -2.80 1.89
N LEU A 78 8.03 -3.09 3.14
CA LEU A 78 6.70 -2.79 3.70
C LEU A 78 6.67 -1.57 4.63
N ALA A 79 7.81 -0.92 4.89
CA ALA A 79 7.93 0.17 5.87
C ALA A 79 6.98 1.35 5.60
N TRP A 80 6.67 1.62 4.33
CA TRP A 80 5.74 2.68 3.90
C TRP A 80 4.32 2.50 4.43
N SER A 81 3.89 1.25 4.65
CA SER A 81 2.60 0.95 5.24
C SER A 81 2.52 1.37 6.71
N PHE A 82 3.64 1.71 7.34
CA PHE A 82 3.72 2.21 8.71
C PHE A 82 3.98 3.72 8.76
N TYR A 83 5.03 4.22 8.08
CA TYR A 83 5.42 5.63 8.24
C TYR A 83 4.41 6.61 7.64
N LEU A 84 3.74 6.26 6.54
CA LEU A 84 2.70 7.12 5.97
C LEU A 84 1.47 7.24 6.90
N PRO A 85 0.87 6.14 7.41
CA PRO A 85 -0.21 6.30 8.37
C PRO A 85 0.24 6.96 9.68
N THR A 86 1.49 6.75 10.13
CA THR A 86 2.03 7.47 11.29
C THR A 86 2.08 8.97 11.04
N ILE A 87 2.61 9.43 9.89
CA ILE A 87 2.59 10.85 9.50
C ILE A 87 1.14 11.36 9.46
N ALA A 88 0.21 10.64 8.83
CA ALA A 88 -1.20 11.03 8.79
C ALA A 88 -1.85 11.13 10.18
N LYS A 89 -1.49 10.25 11.12
CA LYS A 89 -1.94 10.27 12.53
C LYS A 89 -1.29 11.39 13.35
N LEU A 90 -0.13 11.91 12.95
CA LEU A 90 0.51 13.07 13.56
C LEU A 90 -0.03 14.39 12.98
N CYS A 91 -0.44 14.39 11.71
CA CYS A 91 -1.04 15.53 11.01
C CYS A 91 -2.53 15.77 11.34
N VAL A 92 -3.02 15.29 12.49
CA VAL A 92 -4.44 15.46 12.88
C VAL A 92 -4.79 16.94 12.90
N SER A 93 -5.69 17.34 12.00
CA SER A 93 -6.33 18.65 11.99
C SER A 93 -7.65 18.62 12.78
N GLU A 94 -8.24 19.80 13.01
CA GLU A 94 -9.47 20.06 13.78
C GLU A 94 -9.27 20.24 15.30
N GLY A 95 -8.14 20.81 15.74
CA GLY A 95 -7.91 21.16 17.15
C GLY A 95 -7.78 19.98 18.12
N LYS A 96 -7.80 18.75 17.59
CA LYS A 96 -7.60 17.49 18.32
C LYS A 96 -6.15 17.05 18.18
N ASN A 97 -5.58 16.50 19.24
CA ASN A 97 -4.30 15.79 19.18
C ASN A 97 -4.52 14.30 18.86
N THR A 98 -3.45 13.59 18.50
CA THR A 98 -3.48 12.17 18.16
C THR A 98 -4.13 11.33 19.28
N GLU A 99 -3.82 11.64 20.53
CA GLU A 99 -4.31 10.98 21.73
C GLU A 99 -5.82 11.07 21.91
N SER A 100 -6.37 12.24 21.63
CA SER A 100 -7.81 12.49 21.71
C SER A 100 -8.58 11.83 20.55
N ARG A 101 -7.92 11.60 19.41
CA ARG A 101 -8.55 11.04 18.21
C ARG A 101 -8.49 9.52 18.15
N PHE A 102 -7.46 8.90 18.72
CA PHE A 102 -7.22 7.45 18.63
C PHE A 102 -7.28 6.79 20.00
N TRP A 103 -8.38 6.08 20.26
CA TRP A 103 -8.58 5.30 21.48
C TRP A 103 -9.15 3.92 21.16
N ARG A 104 -8.92 2.95 22.05
CA ARG A 104 -9.55 1.64 22.00
C ARG A 104 -11.01 1.72 22.46
N ILE A 105 -11.93 1.11 21.72
CA ILE A 105 -13.38 1.23 21.97
C ILE A 105 -13.84 0.56 23.26
N ASP A 106 -13.07 -0.42 23.76
CA ASP A 106 -13.26 -1.10 25.05
C ASP A 106 -12.63 -0.35 26.23
N ARG A 107 -12.12 0.88 26.01
CA ARG A 107 -11.48 1.72 27.00
C ARG A 107 -12.14 3.10 27.03
N GLN A 108 -11.75 3.91 28.02
CA GLN A 108 -12.21 5.29 28.10
C GLN A 108 -11.86 6.06 26.81
N PRO A 109 -12.79 6.86 26.25
CA PRO A 109 -12.48 7.75 25.15
C PRO A 109 -11.26 8.62 25.47
N ALA A 110 -10.38 8.79 24.48
CA ALA A 110 -9.13 9.55 24.63
C ALA A 110 -8.20 9.04 25.75
N GLU A 111 -8.20 7.72 26.03
CA GLU A 111 -7.38 7.10 27.10
C GLU A 111 -5.91 7.55 27.14
N ALA A 112 -5.32 7.84 25.98
CA ALA A 112 -3.91 8.19 25.87
C ALA A 112 -3.57 9.64 26.24
N VAL A 113 -4.58 10.49 26.48
CA VAL A 113 -4.39 11.88 26.92
C VAL A 113 -3.84 11.91 28.35
N GLY A 114 -4.28 10.99 29.22
CA GLY A 114 -3.83 10.88 30.61
C GLY A 114 -2.53 10.10 30.80
N TYR A 115 -1.93 9.57 29.73
CA TYR A 115 -0.70 8.78 29.84
C TYR A 115 0.54 9.67 29.86
N ALA A 116 1.46 9.41 30.79
CA ALA A 116 2.76 10.06 30.81
C ALA A 116 3.53 9.80 29.50
N ALA A 117 4.09 10.87 28.92
CA ALA A 117 4.90 10.77 27.71
C ALA A 117 6.07 9.78 27.91
N PHE A 118 6.34 8.97 26.89
CA PHE A 118 7.33 7.87 26.92
C PHE A 118 7.15 6.81 28.02
N GLY A 119 6.12 6.91 28.87
CA GLY A 119 5.81 5.90 29.88
C GLY A 119 5.31 4.59 29.26
N ALA A 120 5.41 3.49 29.99
CA ALA A 120 5.07 2.15 29.48
C ALA A 120 3.67 2.06 28.85
N LYS A 121 2.64 2.65 29.50
CA LYS A 121 1.26 2.69 28.95
C LYS A 121 1.19 3.45 27.62
N LYS A 122 1.93 4.57 27.52
CA LYS A 122 1.97 5.42 26.33
C LYS A 122 2.70 4.74 25.17
N THR A 123 3.84 4.14 25.45
CA THR A 123 4.64 3.38 24.47
C THR A 123 3.87 2.15 23.98
N TRP A 124 3.18 1.43 24.87
CA TRP A 124 2.31 0.33 24.48
C TRP A 124 1.16 0.79 23.59
N TRP A 125 0.47 1.87 23.95
CA TRP A 125 -0.56 2.47 23.10
C TRP A 125 -0.03 2.87 21.72
N ALA A 126 1.17 3.46 21.66
CA ALA A 126 1.82 3.85 20.41
C ALA A 126 2.13 2.63 19.52
N LEU A 127 2.68 1.56 20.11
CA LEU A 127 2.96 0.30 19.41
C LEU A 127 1.66 -0.29 18.84
N VAL A 128 0.62 -0.45 19.65
CA VAL A 128 -0.65 -1.03 19.19
C VAL A 128 -1.29 -0.14 18.11
N LEU A 129 -1.24 1.19 18.24
CA LEU A 129 -1.75 2.11 17.22
C LEU A 129 -0.97 2.04 15.89
N MET A 130 0.34 1.80 15.95
CA MET A 130 1.21 1.68 14.78
C MET A 130 0.99 0.36 14.05
N PHE A 131 0.93 -0.76 14.78
CA PHE A 131 0.82 -2.10 14.20
C PHE A 131 -0.62 -2.53 13.89
N ASN A 132 -1.64 -1.98 14.56
CA ASN A 132 -3.05 -2.23 14.22
C ASN A 132 -3.51 -1.32 13.08
N GLN A 133 -2.99 -1.55 11.87
CA GLN A 133 -3.28 -0.73 10.68
C GLN A 133 -4.78 -0.75 10.29
N ARG A 134 -5.50 -1.84 10.59
CA ARG A 134 -6.95 -1.96 10.33
C ARG A 134 -7.83 -1.25 11.37
N GLY A 135 -7.24 -0.83 12.49
CA GLY A 135 -7.96 -0.18 13.59
C GLY A 135 -9.02 -1.06 14.23
N ILE A 136 -8.84 -2.39 14.26
CA ILE A 136 -9.80 -3.30 14.90
C ILE A 136 -9.91 -2.92 16.38
N ARG A 137 -11.13 -2.61 16.85
CA ARG A 137 -11.41 -2.10 18.20
C ARG A 137 -10.84 -0.71 18.49
N TRP A 138 -10.63 0.12 17.48
CA TRP A 138 -10.21 1.51 17.65
C TRP A 138 -11.26 2.49 17.12
N SER A 139 -11.19 3.73 17.57
CA SER A 139 -12.06 4.83 17.14
C SER A 139 -12.13 5.06 15.61
N HIS A 140 -11.16 4.55 14.86
CA HIS A 140 -11.07 4.66 13.40
C HIS A 140 -11.27 3.30 12.69
N GLN A 141 -11.92 2.35 13.37
CA GLN A 141 -12.20 1.02 12.85
C GLN A 141 -12.84 1.09 11.45
N VAL A 142 -12.27 0.35 10.50
CA VAL A 142 -12.85 0.25 9.15
C VAL A 142 -14.26 -0.36 9.23
N LYS A 143 -15.19 0.18 8.45
CA LYS A 143 -16.58 -0.31 8.39
C LYS A 143 -16.61 -1.78 7.96
N ASN A 144 -17.68 -2.50 8.33
CA ASN A 144 -17.93 -3.90 7.96
C ASN A 144 -16.95 -4.94 8.54
N ILE A 145 -16.36 -4.65 9.71
CA ILE A 145 -15.68 -5.66 10.52
C ILE A 145 -16.74 -6.31 11.43
N PRO A 146 -16.83 -7.65 11.50
CA PRO A 146 -17.77 -8.34 12.39
C PRO A 146 -17.65 -7.82 13.83
N GLN A 147 -18.77 -7.58 14.50
CA GLN A 147 -18.82 -7.01 15.86
C GLN A 147 -18.52 -8.02 16.99
N GLN A 148 -18.30 -9.29 16.65
CA GLN A 148 -18.05 -10.37 17.62
C GLN A 148 -16.54 -10.52 17.88
N PRO A 149 -16.10 -11.03 19.05
CA PRO A 149 -14.71 -11.31 19.31
C PRO A 149 -14.30 -12.51 18.44
N ILE A 150 -13.94 -12.24 17.19
CA ILE A 150 -13.14 -13.17 16.42
C ILE A 150 -11.71 -12.75 16.72
N ASP A 151 -10.98 -13.62 17.43
CA ASP A 151 -9.56 -13.43 17.72
C ASP A 151 -8.74 -13.14 16.45
N TRP A 152 -9.30 -13.52 15.29
CA TRP A 152 -8.78 -13.26 13.95
C TRP A 152 -9.83 -12.71 12.97
N ALA A 153 -10.05 -11.39 12.94
CA ALA A 153 -10.95 -10.80 11.95
C ALA A 153 -10.50 -11.17 10.52
N PRO A 154 -11.41 -11.60 9.61
CA PRO A 154 -11.03 -12.06 8.27
C PRO A 154 -10.18 -11.02 7.54
N SER A 155 -9.05 -11.45 6.96
CA SER A 155 -8.15 -10.58 6.18
C SER A 155 -8.83 -9.98 4.95
N PHE A 156 -9.90 -10.63 4.49
CA PHE A 156 -10.70 -10.24 3.33
C PHE A 156 -12.15 -9.98 3.70
N GLY A 157 -12.84 -9.21 2.86
CA GLY A 157 -14.28 -8.99 2.97
C GLY A 157 -15.14 -10.15 2.44
N SER A 158 -16.45 -9.91 2.31
CA SER A 158 -17.38 -10.89 1.73
C SER A 158 -17.08 -11.17 0.26
N PHE A 159 -17.19 -12.43 -0.16
CA PHE A 159 -17.13 -12.85 -1.56
C PHE A 159 -18.20 -12.17 -2.44
N ASP A 160 -19.28 -11.65 -1.84
CA ASP A 160 -20.24 -10.83 -2.57
C ASP A 160 -19.57 -9.61 -3.24
N ASN A 161 -18.51 -9.08 -2.63
CA ASN A 161 -17.77 -7.92 -3.14
C ASN A 161 -16.90 -8.23 -4.37
N LEU A 162 -16.79 -9.50 -4.82
CA LEU A 162 -16.02 -9.87 -6.02
C LEU A 162 -16.77 -9.65 -7.35
N ARG A 163 -17.87 -8.89 -7.34
CA ARG A 163 -18.68 -8.60 -8.53
C ARG A 163 -18.40 -7.24 -9.19
N ARG A 164 -17.58 -6.41 -8.55
CA ARG A 164 -17.16 -5.08 -9.03
C ARG A 164 -15.73 -4.81 -8.60
N ILE A 165 -14.88 -4.28 -9.47
CA ILE A 165 -13.50 -3.89 -9.14
C ILE A 165 -13.52 -2.85 -8.02
N ARG A 166 -14.48 -1.93 -8.02
CA ARG A 166 -14.66 -0.97 -6.92
C ARG A 166 -14.91 -1.64 -5.57
N LEU A 167 -15.76 -2.67 -5.55
CA LEU A 167 -16.07 -3.39 -4.30
C LEU A 167 -14.90 -4.27 -3.87
N PHE A 168 -14.17 -4.87 -4.83
CA PHE A 168 -12.97 -5.62 -4.55
C PHE A 168 -11.98 -4.77 -3.73
N TRP A 169 -11.57 -3.61 -4.22
CA TRP A 169 -10.60 -2.76 -3.52
C TRP A 169 -11.22 -2.00 -2.33
N GLY A 170 -12.48 -1.58 -2.47
CA GLY A 170 -13.16 -0.77 -1.46
C GLY A 170 -13.67 -1.55 -0.26
N SER A 171 -13.77 -2.89 -0.34
CA SER A 171 -14.42 -3.69 0.70
C SER A 171 -13.91 -5.13 0.84
N PHE A 172 -13.21 -5.70 -0.15
CA PHE A 172 -12.69 -7.07 -0.06
C PHE A 172 -11.19 -7.11 0.28
N TRP A 173 -10.35 -6.39 -0.47
CA TRP A 173 -8.90 -6.49 -0.44
C TRP A 173 -8.23 -5.41 0.41
N HIS A 174 -7.11 -5.74 1.07
CA HIS A 174 -6.21 -4.83 1.81
C HIS A 174 -6.88 -3.70 2.63
N GLN A 175 -7.88 -4.04 3.44
CA GLN A 175 -8.63 -3.03 4.21
C GLN A 175 -7.77 -2.30 5.27
N GLN A 176 -6.63 -2.86 5.67
CA GLN A 176 -5.68 -2.24 6.58
C GLN A 176 -5.04 -0.94 6.05
N LEU A 177 -5.02 -0.73 4.73
CA LEU A 177 -4.48 0.50 4.13
C LEU A 177 -5.54 1.58 3.92
N ARG A 178 -6.81 1.30 4.28
CA ARG A 178 -7.93 2.21 4.00
C ARG A 178 -7.78 3.55 4.70
N TYR A 179 -7.36 3.55 5.97
CA TYR A 179 -7.12 4.78 6.73
C TYR A 179 -6.05 5.64 6.05
N LEU A 180 -4.94 5.02 5.65
CA LEU A 180 -3.84 5.66 4.95
C LEU A 180 -4.36 6.36 3.69
N PHE A 181 -4.89 5.60 2.73
CA PHE A 181 -5.25 6.15 1.43
C PHE A 181 -6.37 7.19 1.53
N THR A 182 -7.35 6.97 2.42
CA THR A 182 -8.44 7.93 2.65
C THR A 182 -7.93 9.23 3.26
N SER A 183 -6.97 9.18 4.18
CA SER A 183 -6.41 10.38 4.83
C SER A 183 -5.68 11.28 3.83
N TYR A 184 -4.77 10.71 3.03
CA TYR A 184 -4.01 11.50 2.04
C TYR A 184 -4.89 11.97 0.88
N SER A 185 -5.74 11.10 0.33
CA SER A 185 -6.62 11.48 -0.78
C SER A 185 -7.60 12.59 -0.39
N ASN A 186 -8.18 12.54 0.82
CA ASN A 186 -9.04 13.61 1.32
C ASN A 186 -8.25 14.90 1.59
N ALA A 187 -7.04 14.81 2.15
CA ALA A 187 -6.21 15.99 2.39
C ALA A 187 -5.89 16.71 1.07
N ILE A 188 -5.50 15.97 0.03
CA ILE A 188 -5.21 16.53 -1.30
C ILE A 188 -6.49 17.08 -1.95
N ALA A 189 -7.61 16.36 -1.88
CA ALA A 189 -8.88 16.84 -2.44
C ALA A 189 -9.37 18.13 -1.74
N ASN A 190 -9.19 18.25 -0.43
CA ASN A 190 -9.49 19.47 0.32
C ASN A 190 -8.55 20.62 -0.07
N PHE A 191 -7.25 20.35 -0.23
CA PHE A 191 -6.27 21.33 -0.71
C PHE A 191 -6.62 21.86 -2.11
N MET A 192 -7.17 20.99 -2.98
CA MET A 192 -7.67 21.37 -4.30
C MET A 192 -9.08 21.98 -4.28
N HIS A 193 -9.66 22.24 -3.10
CA HIS A 193 -11.02 22.77 -2.92
C HIS A 193 -12.12 21.97 -3.64
N ILE A 194 -11.98 20.65 -3.73
CA ILE A 194 -12.98 19.80 -4.40
C ILE A 194 -14.16 19.54 -3.46
N PRO A 195 -15.40 19.86 -3.85
CA PRO A 195 -16.58 19.66 -2.99
C PRO A 195 -16.79 18.19 -2.64
N ARG A 196 -16.89 17.90 -1.34
CA ARG A 196 -17.16 16.54 -0.83
C ARG A 196 -18.52 16.04 -1.30
N GLY A 197 -18.63 14.73 -1.53
CA GLY A 197 -19.86 14.09 -2.00
C GLY A 197 -20.14 14.24 -3.51
N SER A 198 -19.29 14.95 -4.25
CA SER A 198 -19.39 15.04 -5.71
C SER A 198 -18.69 13.86 -6.41
N ASN A 199 -19.11 13.55 -7.66
CA ASN A 199 -18.40 12.59 -8.51
C ASN A 199 -16.93 12.98 -8.71
N ARG A 200 -16.65 14.28 -8.85
CA ARG A 200 -15.29 14.82 -8.94
C ARG A 200 -14.46 14.42 -7.71
N SER A 201 -14.99 14.61 -6.50
CA SER A 201 -14.33 14.17 -5.27
C SER A 201 -14.10 12.67 -5.24
N SER A 202 -15.10 11.87 -5.65
CA SER A 202 -14.98 10.41 -5.68
C SER A 202 -13.87 9.94 -6.63
N TYR A 203 -13.81 10.43 -7.86
CA TYR A 203 -12.78 10.01 -8.82
C TYR A 203 -11.41 10.61 -8.49
N THR A 204 -11.32 11.87 -8.07
CA THR A 204 -10.03 12.45 -7.64
C THR A 204 -9.43 11.65 -6.48
N THR A 205 -10.23 11.33 -5.45
CA THR A 205 -9.74 10.53 -4.32
C THR A 205 -9.37 9.10 -4.72
N LEU A 206 -10.12 8.49 -5.65
CA LEU A 206 -9.83 7.18 -6.22
C LEU A 206 -8.45 7.15 -6.91
N TYR A 207 -8.21 8.08 -7.85
CA TYR A 207 -6.97 8.13 -8.61
C TYR A 207 -5.77 8.45 -7.71
N ILE A 208 -5.91 9.39 -6.77
CA ILE A 208 -4.86 9.70 -5.80
C ILE A 208 -4.55 8.48 -4.94
N ALA A 209 -5.56 7.75 -4.45
CA ALA A 209 -5.36 6.56 -3.64
C ALA A 209 -4.58 5.48 -4.39
N PHE A 210 -4.97 5.19 -5.65
CA PHE A 210 -4.27 4.20 -6.48
C PHE A 210 -2.88 4.65 -6.92
N PHE A 211 -2.68 5.96 -7.14
CA PHE A 211 -1.36 6.52 -7.43
C PHE A 211 -0.41 6.33 -6.25
N ILE A 212 -0.82 6.75 -5.04
CA ILE A 212 -0.01 6.55 -3.82
C ILE A 212 0.27 5.06 -3.61
N SER A 213 -0.76 4.20 -3.74
CA SER A 213 -0.62 2.75 -3.63
C SER A 213 0.41 2.21 -4.63
N GLY A 214 0.28 2.56 -5.91
CA GLY A 214 1.19 2.13 -6.97
C GLY A 214 2.62 2.57 -6.73
N THR A 215 2.83 3.84 -6.36
CA THR A 215 4.16 4.38 -6.08
C THR A 215 4.85 3.63 -4.96
N PHE A 216 4.19 3.45 -3.81
CA PHE A 216 4.86 2.84 -2.66
C PHE A 216 4.99 1.33 -2.76
N HIS A 217 4.08 0.64 -3.47
CA HIS A 217 4.30 -0.75 -3.84
C HIS A 217 5.49 -0.90 -4.79
N ALA A 218 5.61 -0.05 -5.81
CA ALA A 218 6.74 -0.04 -6.74
C ALA A 218 8.07 0.28 -6.05
N LEU A 219 8.10 1.27 -5.14
CA LEU A 219 9.30 1.59 -4.36
C LEU A 219 9.67 0.47 -3.39
N GLY A 220 8.68 -0.10 -2.69
CA GLY A 220 8.88 -1.22 -1.78
C GLY A 220 9.54 -2.41 -2.48
N LEU A 221 9.16 -2.68 -3.72
CA LEU A 221 9.75 -3.73 -4.54
C LEU A 221 11.27 -3.59 -4.72
N LEU A 222 11.76 -2.35 -4.80
CA LEU A 222 13.17 -2.07 -5.06
C LEU A 222 14.10 -2.32 -3.86
N TYR A 223 13.54 -2.61 -2.68
CA TYR A 223 14.30 -3.08 -1.51
C TYR A 223 14.70 -4.55 -1.63
N LEU A 224 13.99 -5.32 -2.45
CA LEU A 224 14.23 -6.74 -2.56
C LEU A 224 15.49 -7.03 -3.40
N PRO A 225 16.22 -8.12 -3.09
CA PRO A 225 17.35 -8.55 -3.88
C PRO A 225 16.95 -8.72 -5.35
N ARG A 226 17.79 -8.21 -6.26
CA ARG A 226 17.46 -8.16 -7.68
C ARG A 226 18.70 -8.20 -8.58
N PRO A 227 18.56 -8.67 -9.83
CA PRO A 227 19.65 -8.69 -10.79
C PRO A 227 20.27 -7.30 -11.00
N ALA A 228 21.59 -7.28 -11.16
CA ALA A 228 22.37 -6.05 -11.36
C ALA A 228 22.09 -5.36 -12.69
N ASN A 229 21.82 -6.16 -13.73
CA ASN A 229 21.59 -5.70 -15.09
C ASN A 229 20.16 -5.18 -15.37
N ILE A 230 19.24 -5.22 -14.38
CA ILE A 230 17.87 -4.71 -14.54
C ILE A 230 17.74 -3.33 -13.89
N GLY A 231 17.26 -2.37 -14.69
CA GLY A 231 17.01 -1.00 -14.24
C GLY A 231 15.89 -0.90 -13.20
N ASP A 232 15.92 0.15 -12.37
CA ASP A 232 14.95 0.36 -11.29
C ASP A 232 13.52 0.48 -11.81
N TRP A 233 13.31 1.31 -12.82
CA TRP A 233 11.99 1.49 -13.41
C TRP A 233 11.51 0.20 -14.10
N GLU A 234 12.39 -0.50 -14.80
CA GLU A 234 12.05 -1.74 -15.46
C GLU A 234 11.56 -2.81 -14.47
N CYS A 235 12.19 -2.86 -13.30
CA CYS A 235 11.84 -3.77 -12.21
C CYS A 235 10.45 -3.48 -11.63
N CYS A 236 10.08 -2.21 -11.42
CA CYS A 236 8.89 -1.85 -10.63
C CYS A 236 7.72 -1.28 -11.45
N SER A 237 7.92 -0.95 -12.73
CA SER A 237 6.88 -0.29 -13.55
C SER A 237 5.63 -1.14 -13.73
N GLY A 238 5.75 -2.47 -13.79
CA GLY A 238 4.62 -3.39 -13.89
C GLY A 238 3.66 -3.23 -12.70
N LEU A 239 4.21 -3.22 -11.49
CA LEU A 239 3.45 -2.99 -10.26
C LEU A 239 2.80 -1.61 -10.21
N PHE A 240 3.51 -0.55 -10.61
CA PHE A 240 2.92 0.79 -10.69
C PHE A 240 1.75 0.85 -11.69
N LYS A 241 1.96 0.36 -12.92
CA LYS A 241 0.93 0.30 -13.97
C LYS A 241 -0.29 -0.50 -13.53
N PHE A 242 -0.09 -1.62 -12.85
CA PHE A 242 -1.17 -2.44 -12.29
C PHE A 242 -2.11 -1.62 -11.42
N PHE A 243 -1.59 -0.86 -10.46
CA PHE A 243 -2.42 -0.06 -9.55
C PHE A 243 -3.13 1.09 -10.25
N ILE A 244 -2.46 1.80 -11.17
CA ILE A 244 -3.12 2.87 -11.96
C ILE A 244 -4.26 2.30 -12.80
N LEU A 245 -4.05 1.12 -13.39
CA LEU A 245 -5.04 0.45 -14.23
C LEU A 245 -6.31 0.07 -13.44
N GLN A 246 -6.21 -0.18 -12.13
CA GLN A 246 -7.39 -0.40 -11.28
C GLN A 246 -8.29 0.83 -11.23
N ALA A 247 -7.74 2.04 -11.09
CA ALA A 247 -8.54 3.28 -11.09
C ALA A 247 -9.24 3.51 -12.44
N VAL A 248 -8.56 3.21 -13.54
CA VAL A 248 -9.12 3.28 -14.91
C VAL A 248 -10.26 2.27 -15.06
N ALA A 249 -10.04 1.02 -14.66
CA ALA A 249 -11.06 -0.04 -14.75
C ALA A 249 -12.29 0.25 -13.89
N ILE A 250 -12.10 0.85 -12.71
CA ILE A 250 -13.18 1.28 -11.83
C ILE A 250 -14.03 2.41 -12.47
N THR A 251 -13.38 3.32 -13.19
CA THR A 251 -14.05 4.40 -13.92
C THR A 251 -14.81 3.86 -15.12
N PHE A 252 -14.20 2.94 -15.88
CA PHE A 252 -14.84 2.24 -16.98
C PHE A 252 -16.03 1.39 -16.51
N GLU A 253 -15.87 0.64 -15.41
CA GLU A 253 -16.92 -0.16 -14.79
C GLU A 253 -18.14 0.69 -14.42
N ASP A 254 -17.93 1.87 -13.82
CA ASP A 254 -19.04 2.79 -13.52
C ASP A 254 -19.74 3.30 -14.76
N PHE A 255 -18.97 3.68 -15.77
CA PHE A 255 -19.52 4.16 -17.03
C PHE A 255 -20.38 3.08 -17.69
N MET A 256 -19.92 1.82 -17.72
CA MET A 256 -20.69 0.67 -18.21
C MET A 256 -21.95 0.41 -17.38
N ILE A 257 -21.86 0.50 -16.06
CA ILE A 257 -23.04 0.40 -15.17
C ILE A 257 -24.03 1.52 -15.45
N TRP A 258 -23.55 2.75 -15.68
CA TRP A 258 -24.38 3.89 -16.03
C TRP A 258 -25.08 3.68 -17.37
N CYS A 259 -24.36 3.27 -18.42
CA CYS A 259 -24.92 2.93 -19.73
C CYS A 259 -25.97 1.82 -19.62
N GLY A 260 -25.68 0.73 -18.90
CA GLY A 260 -26.61 -0.38 -18.71
C GLY A 260 -27.91 0.04 -18.04
N ARG A 261 -27.84 0.98 -17.08
CA ARG A 261 -29.03 1.51 -16.39
C ARG A 261 -29.86 2.46 -17.25
N HIS A 262 -29.23 3.29 -18.08
CA HIS A 262 -29.91 4.36 -18.81
C HIS A 262 -30.24 4.02 -20.28
N VAL A 263 -29.57 3.03 -20.87
CA VAL A 263 -29.69 2.71 -22.31
C VAL A 263 -30.35 1.35 -22.55
N ILE A 264 -30.05 0.33 -21.74
CA ILE A 264 -30.36 -1.08 -22.06
C ILE A 264 -31.59 -1.61 -21.30
N GLY A 265 -32.04 -0.92 -20.25
CA GLY A 265 -33.25 -1.26 -19.50
C GLY A 265 -33.11 -2.45 -18.53
N SER A 266 -34.22 -2.91 -17.97
CA SER A 266 -34.27 -3.81 -16.81
C SER A 266 -33.86 -5.27 -17.07
N ARG A 267 -33.82 -5.74 -18.33
CA ARG A 267 -33.48 -7.14 -18.65
C ARG A 267 -32.03 -7.50 -18.30
N LEU A 268 -31.08 -6.57 -18.50
CA LEU A 268 -29.66 -6.81 -18.21
C LEU A 268 -29.40 -6.89 -16.69
N GLN A 269 -30.28 -6.33 -15.86
CA GLN A 269 -30.12 -6.32 -14.40
C GLN A 269 -30.11 -7.73 -13.80
N ARG A 270 -30.82 -8.69 -14.42
CA ARG A 270 -30.82 -10.09 -13.98
C ARG A 270 -29.46 -10.77 -14.16
N PHE A 271 -28.70 -10.36 -15.18
CA PHE A 271 -27.37 -10.90 -15.48
C PHE A 271 -26.22 -10.06 -14.93
N ALA A 272 -26.51 -8.86 -14.40
CA ALA A 272 -25.48 -7.94 -13.91
C ALA A 272 -24.58 -8.56 -12.81
N ARG A 273 -25.15 -9.40 -11.95
CA ARG A 273 -24.39 -10.04 -10.86
C ARG A 273 -23.40 -11.11 -11.37
N PRO A 274 -23.80 -12.15 -12.13
CA PRO A 274 -22.84 -13.13 -12.67
C PRO A 274 -21.84 -12.48 -13.64
N LEU A 275 -22.28 -11.55 -14.50
CA LEU A 275 -21.38 -10.81 -15.38
C LEU A 275 -20.32 -10.01 -14.61
N GLY A 276 -20.69 -9.44 -13.46
CA GLY A 276 -19.76 -8.74 -12.58
C GLY A 276 -18.65 -9.64 -12.05
N TYR A 277 -18.98 -10.88 -11.63
CA TYR A 277 -17.96 -11.83 -11.18
C TYR A 277 -17.00 -12.24 -12.31
N VAL A 278 -17.56 -12.52 -13.50
CA VAL A 278 -16.78 -12.84 -14.70
C VAL A 278 -15.84 -11.69 -15.05
N TRP A 279 -16.38 -10.46 -15.10
CA TRP A 279 -15.60 -9.25 -15.35
C TRP A 279 -14.45 -9.09 -14.36
N VAL A 280 -14.72 -9.15 -13.05
CA VAL A 280 -13.69 -9.00 -12.01
C VAL A 280 -12.63 -10.09 -12.14
N PHE A 281 -13.03 -11.34 -12.32
CA PHE A 281 -12.10 -12.46 -12.44
C PHE A 281 -11.15 -12.28 -13.63
N PHE A 282 -11.69 -12.08 -14.85
CA PHE A 282 -10.88 -11.97 -16.05
C PHE A 282 -10.04 -10.68 -16.07
N PHE A 283 -10.58 -9.56 -15.59
CA PHE A 283 -9.82 -8.32 -15.49
C PHE A 283 -8.66 -8.44 -14.48
N MET A 284 -8.90 -9.02 -13.30
CA MET A 284 -7.84 -9.26 -12.32
C MET A 284 -6.80 -10.24 -12.86
N TRP A 285 -7.25 -11.35 -13.46
CA TRP A 285 -6.35 -12.33 -14.08
C TRP A 285 -5.42 -11.71 -15.13
N TRP A 286 -5.98 -10.88 -16.01
CA TRP A 286 -5.22 -10.20 -17.06
C TRP A 286 -4.32 -9.09 -16.49
N SER A 287 -4.83 -8.24 -15.61
CA SER A 287 -4.05 -7.13 -15.06
C SER A 287 -2.94 -7.59 -14.11
N LEU A 288 -3.12 -8.70 -13.38
CA LEU A 288 -2.10 -9.29 -12.51
C LEU A 288 -0.84 -9.73 -13.25
N GLN A 289 -0.89 -9.92 -14.57
CA GLN A 289 0.31 -10.21 -15.37
C GLN A 289 1.35 -9.08 -15.27
N LEU A 290 0.91 -7.83 -15.08
CA LEU A 290 1.79 -6.69 -14.84
C LEU A 290 2.54 -6.81 -13.51
N VAL A 291 1.92 -7.41 -12.50
CA VAL A 291 2.60 -7.74 -11.23
C VAL A 291 3.55 -8.93 -11.44
N GLY A 292 3.11 -9.94 -12.19
CA GLY A 292 3.91 -11.10 -12.55
C GLY A 292 5.22 -10.72 -13.24
N ASP A 293 5.19 -9.75 -14.16
CA ASP A 293 6.38 -9.19 -14.81
C ASP A 293 7.43 -8.70 -13.79
N SER A 294 7.00 -7.86 -12.84
CA SER A 294 7.84 -7.35 -11.76
C SER A 294 8.39 -8.48 -10.87
N VAL A 295 7.57 -9.47 -10.52
CA VAL A 295 7.96 -10.63 -9.68
C VAL A 295 8.99 -11.50 -10.39
N LEU A 296 8.81 -11.76 -11.69
CA LEU A 296 9.72 -12.58 -12.49
C LEU A 296 11.09 -11.91 -12.67
N LYS A 297 11.13 -10.60 -12.89
CA LYS A 297 12.38 -9.84 -12.98
C LYS A 297 13.21 -9.87 -11.69
N LEU A 298 12.54 -10.00 -10.56
CA LEU A 298 13.18 -10.15 -9.24
C LEU A 298 13.54 -11.58 -8.91
N ARG A 299 13.16 -12.54 -9.76
CA ARG A 299 13.31 -13.98 -9.50
C ARG A 299 12.64 -14.41 -8.19
N ILE A 300 11.62 -13.67 -7.76
CA ILE A 300 10.80 -14.03 -6.60
C ILE A 300 9.99 -15.25 -7.02
N GLY A 301 10.29 -16.42 -6.44
CA GLY A 301 9.62 -17.67 -6.80
C GLY A 301 10.20 -18.35 -8.05
N GLU A 302 11.53 -18.47 -8.16
CA GLU A 302 12.15 -19.50 -9.00
C GLU A 302 11.79 -20.96 -8.58
N GLY A 303 10.94 -21.12 -7.55
CA GLY A 303 9.99 -22.23 -7.43
C GLY A 303 8.58 -21.78 -7.86
N ALA A 304 7.98 -22.48 -8.83
CA ALA A 304 6.75 -22.11 -9.52
C ALA A 304 5.67 -21.49 -8.62
N PHE A 305 5.27 -20.25 -8.92
CA PHE A 305 4.20 -19.53 -8.21
C PHE A 305 2.81 -20.20 -8.37
N SER A 306 2.65 -21.12 -9.32
CA SER A 306 1.44 -21.89 -9.56
C SER A 306 1.79 -23.33 -9.98
N PRO A 307 1.11 -24.37 -9.45
CA PRO A 307 1.31 -25.76 -9.85
C PRO A 307 0.89 -26.07 -11.30
N PHE A 308 0.34 -25.10 -12.05
CA PHE A 308 -0.08 -25.28 -13.44
C PHE A 308 0.65 -24.31 -14.39
N PRO A 309 1.51 -24.80 -15.31
CA PRO A 309 2.40 -23.98 -16.15
C PRO A 309 1.73 -23.36 -17.39
N LEU A 310 0.41 -23.15 -17.38
CA LEU A 310 -0.36 -22.69 -18.55
C LEU A 310 0.04 -21.27 -19.02
N MET A 311 0.57 -20.43 -18.12
CA MET A 311 0.91 -19.03 -18.42
C MET A 311 2.36 -18.81 -18.89
N ARG A 312 3.24 -19.81 -18.73
CA ARG A 312 4.66 -19.70 -19.08
C ARG A 312 4.90 -19.32 -20.56
N PRO A 313 4.12 -19.83 -21.54
CA PRO A 313 4.26 -19.43 -22.94
C PRO A 313 3.82 -17.98 -23.20
N PHE A 314 2.74 -17.52 -22.56
CA PHE A 314 2.21 -16.16 -22.73
C PHE A 314 3.14 -15.11 -22.13
N VAL A 315 3.66 -15.34 -20.93
CA VAL A 315 4.64 -14.47 -20.27
C VAL A 315 5.87 -14.28 -21.16
N ARG A 316 6.41 -15.36 -21.73
CA ARG A 316 7.56 -15.30 -22.65
C ARG A 316 7.27 -14.56 -23.96
N ALA A 317 6.01 -14.51 -24.41
CA ALA A 317 5.62 -13.86 -25.65
C ALA A 317 5.50 -12.33 -25.52
N TYR A 318 5.21 -11.81 -24.31
CA TYR A 318 4.95 -10.38 -24.09
C TYR A 318 5.96 -9.70 -23.14
N ILE A 319 6.79 -10.47 -22.45
CA ILE A 319 7.82 -9.98 -21.54
C ILE A 319 9.16 -10.52 -22.04
N SER A 320 10.07 -9.63 -22.45
CA SER A 320 11.44 -10.04 -22.77
C SER A 320 12.15 -10.41 -21.48
N ILE A 321 12.27 -11.70 -21.23
CA ILE A 321 13.13 -12.22 -20.17
C ILE A 321 14.53 -12.33 -20.77
N PRO A 322 15.54 -11.60 -20.27
CA PRO A 322 16.89 -11.74 -20.80
C PRO A 322 17.39 -13.20 -20.66
N PRO A 323 18.18 -13.71 -21.63
CA PRO A 323 18.67 -15.09 -21.61
C PRO A 323 19.66 -15.32 -20.46
N VAL A 324 19.51 -16.45 -19.76
CA VAL A 324 20.24 -16.85 -18.53
C VAL A 324 21.74 -16.58 -18.61
#